data_AF-A0A7C1G9P4-F1
#
_entry.id   AF-A0A7C1G9P4-F1
#
_cell.length_a   1.000
_cell.length_b   1.000
_cell.length_c   1.000
_cell.angle_alpha   90.00
_cell.angle_beta   90.00
_cell.angle_gamma   90.00
#
_symmetry.space_group_name_H-M   'P 1'
#
loop_
_entity.id
_entity.type
_entity.pdbx_description
1 polymer ?
#
loop_
_entity_poly.entity_id
_entity_poly.type
_entity_poly.pdbx_seq_one_letter_code
_entity_poly.pdbx_strand_id
1 'polypeptide(L)'
;MLIGRAAGIVGDAVWMSVAFSAVIAVATAFSYAELSSILTTAASTYTYVAEAFPKSRLVAFMAAWMLFFGGVAGAATTGLGFSSYFVRLFGLGDSWIVPVTFVLLVALSFLNWWGRKESAALSAVFTVIEAGGLLFVSLLSARYIPHRLSA
;
A
#
# COMPACT_ATOMS: atom_id res chain seq x y z
N MET A 1 1.77 8.13 0.17
CA MET A 1 1.37 9.55 -0.04
C MET A 1 2.20 10.58 0.71
N LEU A 2 3.08 10.19 1.63
CA LEU A 2 3.88 11.16 2.38
C LEU A 2 5.18 11.59 1.67
N ILE A 3 5.71 10.78 0.75
CA ILE A 3 7.09 10.96 0.24
C ILE A 3 7.30 12.30 -0.46
N GLY A 4 6.39 12.75 -1.34
CA GLY A 4 6.55 14.03 -2.04
C GLY A 4 6.46 15.26 -1.12
N ARG A 5 5.53 15.23 -0.16
CA ARG A 5 5.38 16.31 0.83
C ARG A 5 6.49 16.29 1.88
N ALA A 6 6.90 15.11 2.32
CA ALA A 6 8.01 14.92 3.25
C ALA A 6 9.34 15.31 2.59
N ALA A 7 9.56 14.98 1.32
CA ALA A 7 10.74 15.41 0.57
C ALA A 7 10.79 16.93 0.42
N GLY A 8 9.63 17.59 0.23
CA GLY A 8 9.54 19.05 0.21
C GLY A 8 9.87 19.73 1.55
N ILE A 9 9.74 19.03 2.69
CA ILE A 9 10.00 19.58 4.03
C ILE A 9 11.40 19.19 4.53
N VAL A 10 11.81 17.95 4.30
CA VAL A 10 12.98 17.30 4.92
C VAL A 10 14.12 17.07 3.91
N GLY A 11 13.87 17.23 2.61
CA GLY A 11 14.86 17.05 1.55
C GLY A 11 15.38 15.61 1.46
N ASP A 12 16.68 15.46 1.27
CA ASP A 12 17.34 14.17 1.03
C ASP A 12 17.30 13.21 2.23
N ALA A 13 17.05 13.71 3.44
CA ALA A 13 16.97 12.86 4.63
C ALA A 13 15.78 11.87 4.60
N VAL A 14 14.81 12.05 3.69
CA VAL A 14 13.76 11.05 3.42
C VAL A 14 14.34 9.69 3.01
N TRP A 15 15.48 9.67 2.31
CA TRP A 15 16.11 8.42 1.86
C TRP A 15 16.56 7.53 3.01
N MET A 16 16.99 8.10 4.14
CA MET A 16 17.35 7.30 5.32
C MET A 16 16.15 6.55 5.90
N SER A 17 14.99 7.20 5.97
CA SER A 17 13.75 6.55 6.44
C SER A 17 13.28 5.44 5.50
N VAL A 18 13.39 5.68 4.18
CA VAL A 18 13.07 4.68 3.16
C VAL A 18 14.02 3.47 3.26
N ALA A 19 15.33 3.71 3.38
CA ALA A 19 16.32 2.65 3.52
C ALA A 19 16.06 1.79 4.77
N PHE A 20 15.80 2.42 5.91
CA PHE A 20 15.48 1.71 7.15
C PHE A 20 14.19 0.87 7.02
N SER A 21 13.14 1.43 6.42
CA SER A 21 11.89 0.71 6.16
C SER A 21 12.09 -0.48 5.20
N ALA A 22 12.97 -0.33 4.20
CA ALA A 22 13.29 -1.39 3.26
C ALA A 22 13.97 -2.59 3.94
N VAL A 23 14.88 -2.36 4.89
CA VAL A 23 15.51 -3.45 5.67
C VAL A 23 14.47 -4.25 6.45
N ILE A 24 13.55 -3.56 7.13
CA ILE A 24 12.45 -4.22 7.87
C ILE A 24 11.54 -5.01 6.92
N ALA A 25 11.22 -4.44 5.75
CA ALA A 25 10.40 -5.10 4.75
C ALA A 25 11.06 -6.38 4.21
N VAL A 26 12.37 -6.35 3.92
CA VAL A 26 13.12 -7.52 3.45
C VAL A 26 13.19 -8.61 4.51
N ALA A 27 13.46 -8.25 5.77
CA ALA A 27 13.45 -9.21 6.87
C ALA A 27 12.07 -9.88 7.01
N THR A 28 10.99 -9.10 6.89
CA THR A 28 9.61 -9.61 6.90
C THR A 28 9.36 -10.55 5.73
N ALA A 29 9.79 -10.18 4.52
CA ALA A 29 9.62 -10.99 3.31
C ALA A 29 10.35 -12.34 3.40
N PHE A 30 11.56 -12.37 3.95
CA PHE A 30 12.29 -13.62 4.17
C PHE A 30 11.58 -14.53 5.18
N SER A 31 11.09 -13.99 6.30
CA SER A 31 10.30 -14.78 7.27
C SER A 31 9.07 -15.41 6.63
N TYR A 32 8.35 -14.67 5.78
CA TYR A 32 7.21 -15.24 5.03
C TYR A 32 7.65 -16.27 3.98
N ALA A 33 8.78 -16.05 3.31
CA ALA A 33 9.30 -16.99 2.31
C ALA A 33 9.66 -18.33 2.93
N GLU A 34 10.40 -18.34 4.05
CA GLU A 34 10.71 -19.57 4.80
C GLU A 34 9.43 -20.28 5.23
N LEU A 35 8.47 -19.53 5.78
CA LEU A 35 7.22 -20.09 6.26
C LEU A 35 6.39 -20.72 5.12
N SER A 36 6.34 -20.08 3.95
CA SER A 36 5.66 -20.59 2.76
C SER A 36 6.33 -21.84 2.16
N SER A 37 7.64 -21.99 2.34
CA SER A 37 8.38 -23.17 1.88
C SER A 37 8.12 -24.41 2.74
N ILE A 38 7.77 -24.20 4.02
CA ILE A 38 7.51 -25.27 4.99
C ILE A 38 6.04 -25.71 4.94
N LEU A 39 5.10 -24.77 4.73
CA LEU A 39 3.66 -25.04 4.76
C LEU A 39 3.08 -25.05 3.35
N THR A 40 2.98 -26.26 2.76
CA THR A 40 2.47 -26.51 1.39
C THR A 40 0.95 -26.44 1.26
N THR A 41 0.21 -26.36 2.36
CA THR A 41 -1.25 -26.18 2.32
C THR A 41 -1.57 -24.70 2.20
N ALA A 42 -2.46 -24.33 1.27
CA ALA A 42 -2.99 -22.98 1.09
C ALA A 42 -3.81 -22.54 2.31
N ALA A 43 -3.09 -22.21 3.39
CA ALA A 43 -3.67 -21.98 4.69
C ALA A 43 -3.47 -20.52 5.08
N SER A 44 -4.53 -19.89 5.60
CA SER A 44 -4.56 -18.48 6.03
C SER A 44 -3.39 -18.15 6.98
N THR A 45 -2.99 -16.87 7.08
CA THR A 45 -2.02 -16.36 8.07
C THR A 45 -2.31 -16.87 9.50
N TYR A 46 -3.57 -17.18 9.79
CA TYR A 46 -3.97 -17.87 11.00
C TYR A 46 -3.34 -19.26 11.15
N THR A 47 -3.41 -20.10 10.11
CA THR A 47 -2.84 -21.45 10.13
C THR A 47 -1.34 -21.42 10.23
N TYR A 48 -0.69 -20.50 9.51
CA TYR A 48 0.75 -20.23 9.62
C TYR A 48 1.20 -19.99 11.07
N VAL A 49 0.51 -19.11 11.80
CA VAL A 49 0.86 -18.82 13.21
C VAL A 49 0.40 -19.93 14.16
N ALA A 50 -0.73 -20.58 13.89
CA ALA A 50 -1.22 -21.68 14.70
C ALA A 50 -0.31 -22.92 14.61
N GLU A 51 0.28 -23.19 13.45
CA GLU A 51 1.20 -24.31 13.24
C GLU A 51 2.59 -24.02 13.81
N ALA A 52 3.05 -22.77 13.73
CA ALA A 52 4.29 -22.33 14.38
C ALA A 52 4.18 -22.31 15.92
N PHE A 53 2.98 -22.03 16.45
CA PHE A 53 2.71 -21.97 17.89
C PHE A 53 1.54 -22.88 18.31
N PRO A 54 1.69 -24.22 18.21
CA PRO A 54 0.59 -25.17 18.41
C PRO A 54 0.02 -25.17 19.84
N LYS A 55 0.81 -24.71 20.81
CA LYS A 55 0.40 -24.62 22.23
C LYS A 55 -0.32 -23.31 22.59
N SER A 56 -0.30 -22.29 21.72
CA SER A 56 -0.91 -20.98 22.04
C SER A 56 -1.76 -20.45 20.88
N ARG A 57 -2.95 -21.04 20.71
CA ARG A 57 -3.95 -20.63 19.72
C ARG A 57 -4.38 -19.16 19.85
N LEU A 58 -4.21 -18.57 21.05
CA LEU A 58 -4.42 -17.14 21.30
C LEU A 58 -3.46 -16.26 20.48
N VAL A 59 -2.22 -16.67 20.24
CA VAL A 59 -1.24 -15.90 19.46
C VAL A 59 -1.67 -15.84 17.98
N ALA A 60 -2.14 -16.96 17.43
CA ALA A 60 -2.70 -16.99 16.08
C ALA A 60 -3.95 -16.10 15.93
N PHE A 61 -4.80 -16.06 16.97
CA PHE A 61 -5.96 -15.18 17.00
C PHE A 61 -5.55 -13.69 17.06
N MET A 62 -4.61 -13.32 17.93
CA MET A 62 -4.09 -11.96 18.01
C MET A 62 -3.43 -11.52 16.70
N ALA A 63 -2.63 -12.39 16.07
CA ALA A 63 -2.02 -12.11 14.77
C ALA A 63 -3.07 -11.86 13.67
N ALA A 64 -4.15 -12.64 13.66
CA ALA A 64 -5.27 -12.44 12.72
C ALA A 64 -5.96 -11.08 12.94
N TRP A 65 -6.17 -10.67 14.20
CA TRP A 65 -6.71 -9.35 14.52
C TRP A 65 -5.77 -8.22 14.13
N MET A 66 -4.47 -8.36 14.37
CA MET A 66 -3.47 -7.38 13.95
C MET A 66 -3.49 -7.20 12.43
N LEU A 67 -3.59 -8.30 11.66
CA LEU A 67 -3.69 -8.24 10.22
C LEU A 67 -5.00 -7.57 9.77
N PHE A 68 -6.13 -7.89 10.42
CA PHE A 68 -7.41 -7.27 10.13
C PHE A 68 -7.38 -5.76 10.36
N PHE A 69 -6.96 -5.30 11.54
CA PHE A 69 -6.86 -3.87 11.84
C PHE A 69 -5.82 -3.17 10.96
N GLY A 70 -4.70 -3.83 10.66
CA GLY A 70 -3.69 -3.33 9.73
C GLY A 70 -4.27 -3.13 8.32
N GLY A 71 -5.08 -4.07 7.84
CA GLY A 71 -5.80 -3.97 6.57
C GLY A 71 -6.80 -2.82 6.56
N VAL A 72 -7.61 -2.68 7.62
CA VAL A 72 -8.58 -1.58 7.76
C VAL A 72 -7.88 -0.22 7.78
N ALA A 73 -6.82 -0.08 8.59
CA ALA A 73 -6.03 1.15 8.68
C ALA A 73 -5.33 1.47 7.35
N GLY A 74 -4.81 0.45 6.66
CA GLY A 74 -4.20 0.57 5.33
C GLY A 74 -5.21 1.05 4.29
N ALA A 75 -6.40 0.43 4.23
CA ALA A 75 -7.47 0.84 3.31
C ALA A 75 -7.93 2.28 3.57
N ALA A 76 -8.11 2.65 4.84
CA ALA A 76 -8.46 4.03 5.22
C ALA A 76 -7.37 5.03 4.82
N THR A 77 -6.10 4.70 5.05
CA THR A 77 -4.96 5.56 4.69
C THR A 77 -4.88 5.78 3.18
N THR A 78 -5.04 4.72 2.40
CA THR A 78 -5.03 4.78 0.93
C THR A 78 -6.24 5.56 0.40
N GLY A 79 -7.43 5.32 0.96
CA GLY A 79 -8.67 6.03 0.60
C GLY A 79 -8.60 7.53 0.86
N LEU A 80 -8.23 7.93 2.09
CA LEU A 80 -8.02 9.34 2.46
C LEU A 80 -6.99 10.01 1.58
N GLY A 81 -5.94 9.25 1.29
CA GLY A 81 -4.93 9.66 0.34
C GLY A 81 -5.52 10.01 -1.02
N PHE A 82 -6.21 9.06 -1.65
CA PHE A 82 -6.83 9.27 -2.96
C PHE A 82 -7.80 10.46 -2.93
N SER A 83 -8.69 10.52 -1.94
CA SER A 83 -9.68 11.58 -1.80
C SER A 83 -9.05 12.96 -1.66
N SER A 84 -7.89 13.06 -0.99
CA SER A 84 -7.17 14.34 -0.86
C SER A 84 -6.71 14.90 -2.22
N TYR A 85 -6.26 14.04 -3.14
CA TYR A 85 -5.91 14.47 -4.49
C TYR A 85 -7.14 14.72 -5.35
N PHE A 86 -8.17 13.87 -5.22
CA PHE A 86 -9.43 14.01 -5.95
C PHE A 86 -10.09 15.36 -5.66
N VAL A 87 -10.25 15.69 -4.37
CA VAL A 87 -10.84 16.97 -3.92
C VAL A 87 -10.05 18.16 -4.46
N ARG A 88 -8.71 18.10 -4.42
CA ARG A 88 -7.84 19.16 -4.98
C ARG A 88 -7.95 19.29 -6.50
N LEU A 89 -8.05 18.17 -7.22
CA LEU A 89 -8.15 18.17 -8.69
C LEU A 89 -9.45 18.81 -9.17
N PHE A 90 -10.55 18.59 -8.44
CA PHE A 90 -11.87 19.15 -8.75
C PHE A 90 -12.15 20.49 -8.06
N GLY A 91 -11.18 21.06 -7.33
CA GLY A 91 -11.36 22.33 -6.61
C GLY A 91 -12.41 22.28 -5.50
N LEU A 92 -12.71 21.09 -4.98
CA LEU A 92 -13.62 20.89 -3.85
C LEU A 92 -12.92 21.32 -2.55
N GLY A 93 -13.69 21.75 -1.55
CA GLY A 93 -13.14 22.09 -0.22
C GLY A 93 -12.69 20.85 0.57
N ASP A 94 -11.75 21.03 1.49
CA ASP A 94 -11.19 19.93 2.33
C ASP A 94 -12.26 19.17 3.15
N SER A 95 -13.43 19.77 3.39
CA SER A 95 -14.59 19.12 4.01
C SER A 95 -15.11 17.91 3.23
N TRP A 96 -14.81 17.81 1.93
CA TRP A 96 -15.25 16.70 1.07
C TRP A 96 -14.34 15.48 1.11
N ILE A 97 -13.16 15.56 1.76
CA ILE A 97 -12.20 14.44 1.80
C ILE A 97 -12.82 13.19 2.45
N VAL A 98 -13.45 13.36 3.62
CA VAL A 98 -14.06 12.24 4.38
C VAL A 98 -15.26 11.63 3.64
N PRO A 99 -16.24 12.42 3.14
CA PRO A 99 -17.34 11.89 2.33
C PRO A 99 -16.88 11.12 1.10
N VAL A 100 -15.92 11.67 0.34
CA VAL A 100 -15.39 11.03 -0.88
C VAL A 100 -14.69 9.72 -0.53
N THR A 101 -13.90 9.69 0.55
CA THR A 101 -13.27 8.45 1.04
C THR A 101 -14.30 7.39 1.38
N PHE A 102 -15.36 7.77 2.10
CA PHE A 102 -16.40 6.83 2.50
C PHE A 102 -17.10 6.23 1.28
N VAL A 103 -17.52 7.07 0.33
CA VAL A 103 -18.15 6.62 -0.92
C VAL A 103 -17.22 5.70 -1.71
N LEU A 104 -15.93 6.05 -1.82
CA LEU A 104 -14.93 5.24 -2.52
C LEU A 104 -14.79 3.85 -1.87
N LEU A 105 -14.64 3.78 -0.54
CA LEU A 105 -14.47 2.52 0.17
C LEU A 105 -15.70 1.63 0.05
N VAL A 106 -16.90 2.20 0.15
CA VAL A 106 -18.16 1.46 -0.03
C VAL A 106 -18.27 0.94 -1.47
N ALA A 107 -17.99 1.76 -2.47
CA ALA A 107 -18.03 1.36 -3.87
C ALA A 107 -17.04 0.23 -4.19
N LEU A 108 -15.80 0.34 -3.72
CA LEU A 108 -14.78 -0.70 -3.91
C LEU A 108 -15.12 -1.98 -3.16
N SER A 109 -15.69 -1.87 -1.96
CA SER A 109 -16.15 -3.03 -1.18
C SER A 109 -17.29 -3.77 -1.89
N PHE A 110 -18.23 -3.03 -2.49
CA PHE A 110 -19.31 -3.62 -3.29
C PHE A 110 -18.77 -4.30 -4.56
N LEU A 111 -17.82 -3.67 -5.25
CA LEU A 111 -17.17 -4.24 -6.44
C LEU A 111 -16.41 -5.54 -6.10
N ASN A 112 -15.69 -5.56 -4.97
CA ASN A 112 -14.97 -6.73 -4.50
C ASN A 112 -15.93 -7.90 -4.21
N TRP A 113 -17.09 -7.60 -3.61
CA TRP A 113 -18.13 -8.59 -3.35
C TRP A 113 -18.75 -9.15 -4.64
N TRP A 114 -18.97 -8.31 -5.66
CA TRP A 114 -19.62 -8.69 -6.91
C TRP A 114 -18.72 -9.52 -7.86
N GLY A 115 -17.43 -9.20 -7.98
CA GLY A 115 -16.56 -9.72 -9.03
C GLY A 115 -15.29 -10.43 -8.53
N ARG A 116 -15.39 -11.71 -8.14
CA ARG A 116 -14.22 -12.49 -7.68
C ARG A 116 -13.24 -12.91 -8.79
N LYS A 117 -13.66 -12.98 -10.06
CA LYS A 117 -12.79 -13.35 -11.20
C LYS A 117 -12.21 -12.14 -11.94
N GLU A 118 -12.97 -11.06 -12.04
CA GLU A 118 -12.55 -9.83 -12.73
C GLU A 118 -11.60 -8.97 -11.89
N SER A 119 -11.67 -9.06 -10.55
CA SER A 119 -10.77 -8.32 -9.65
C SER A 119 -9.28 -8.57 -9.91
N ALA A 120 -8.90 -9.82 -10.25
CA ALA A 120 -7.52 -10.15 -10.52
C ALA A 120 -7.01 -9.47 -11.81
N ALA A 121 -7.83 -9.48 -12.86
CA ALA A 121 -7.51 -8.81 -14.13
C ALA A 121 -7.47 -7.29 -13.96
N LEU A 122 -8.42 -6.71 -13.23
CA LEU A 122 -8.46 -5.27 -12.96
C LEU A 122 -7.24 -4.81 -12.16
N SER A 123 -6.84 -5.60 -11.15
CA SER A 123 -5.63 -5.31 -10.36
C SER A 123 -4.37 -5.34 -11.23
N ALA A 124 -4.25 -6.31 -12.14
CA ALA A 124 -3.12 -6.37 -13.08
C ALA A 124 -3.08 -5.14 -13.99
N VAL A 125 -4.22 -4.69 -14.51
CA VAL A 125 -4.32 -3.47 -15.32
C VAL A 125 -3.90 -2.23 -14.52
N PHE A 126 -4.36 -2.10 -13.28
CA PHE A 126 -3.94 -1.00 -12.42
C PHE A 126 -2.44 -1.01 -12.15
N THR A 127 -1.83 -2.17 -11.90
CA THR A 127 -0.37 -2.27 -11.74
C THR A 127 0.38 -1.79 -12.98
N VAL A 128 -0.09 -2.12 -14.18
CA VAL A 128 0.53 -1.66 -15.44
C VAL A 128 0.41 -0.14 -15.56
N ILE A 129 -0.76 0.43 -15.23
CA ILE A 129 -0.98 1.88 -15.24
C ILE A 129 -0.08 2.58 -14.20
N GLU A 130 0.02 2.06 -12.99
CA GLU A 130 0.89 2.59 -11.93
C GLU A 130 2.36 2.55 -12.34
N ALA A 131 2.83 1.43 -12.88
CA ALA A 131 4.20 1.28 -13.39
C ALA A 131 4.48 2.27 -14.53
N GLY A 132 3.53 2.43 -15.46
CA GLY A 132 3.62 3.42 -16.54
C GLY A 132 3.70 4.86 -16.01
N GLY A 133 2.88 5.21 -15.02
CA GLY A 133 2.91 6.51 -14.37
C GLY A 133 4.25 6.79 -13.69
N LEU A 134 4.81 5.80 -12.98
CA LEU A 134 6.12 5.91 -12.35
C LEU A 134 7.25 6.11 -13.38
N LEU A 135 7.21 5.37 -14.49
CA LEU A 135 8.17 5.53 -15.58
C LEU A 135 8.06 6.91 -16.23
N PHE A 136 6.84 7.40 -16.46
CA PHE A 136 6.60 8.72 -17.01
C PHE A 136 7.19 9.82 -16.13
N VAL A 137 6.91 9.78 -14.81
CA VAL A 137 7.49 10.72 -13.84
C VAL A 137 9.02 10.63 -13.79
N SER A 138 9.58 9.43 -13.87
CA SER A 138 11.02 9.20 -13.86
C SER A 138 11.71 9.79 -15.10
N LEU A 139 11.10 9.63 -16.28
CA LEU A 139 11.59 10.20 -17.54
C LEU A 139 11.51 11.73 -17.54
N LEU A 140 10.41 12.30 -17.04
CA LEU A 140 10.29 13.76 -16.89
C LEU A 140 11.33 14.31 -15.92
N SER A 141 11.56 13.63 -14.80
CA SER A 141 12.56 14.02 -13.81
C SER A 141 13.97 14.02 -14.41
N ALA A 142 14.33 12.98 -15.17
CA ALA A 142 15.60 12.90 -15.87
C ALA A 142 15.78 14.01 -16.92
N ARG A 143 14.69 14.41 -17.61
CA ARG A 143 14.71 15.50 -18.60
C ARG A 143 14.73 16.91 -17.99
N TYR A 144 14.36 17.09 -16.72
CA TYR A 144 14.36 18.38 -16.04
C TYR A 144 15.71 18.75 -15.40
N ILE A 145 16.52 17.75 -15.01
CA ILE A 145 17.86 17.93 -14.45
C ILE A 145 18.89 18.62 -15.39
N PRO A 146 18.91 18.44 -16.73
CA PRO A 146 19.97 19.03 -17.56
C PRO A 146 19.96 20.56 -17.66
N HIS A 147 18.89 21.27 -17.24
CA HIS A 147 18.81 22.72 -17.34
C HIS A 147 19.39 23.50 -16.14
N ARG A 148 19.79 22.82 -15.05
CA ARG A 148 20.38 23.46 -13.85
C ARG A 148 21.91 23.44 -13.80
N LEU A 149 22.59 22.86 -14.80
CA LEU A 149 24.06 22.78 -14.85
C LEU A 149 24.69 23.83 -15.80
N SER A 150 23.90 24.76 -16.33
CA SER A 150 24.36 25.81 -17.26
C SER A 150 23.98 27.23 -16.83
N ALA A 151 23.84 27.49 -15.53
CA ALA A 151 23.66 28.83 -14.96
C ALA A 151 24.49 28.97 -13.68
#